data_AF-A0A368HI19-F1
#
_entry.id   AF-A0A368HI19-F1
#
_cell.length_a   1.000
_cell.length_b   1.000
_cell.length_c   1.000
_cell.angle_alpha   90.00
_cell.angle_beta   90.00
_cell.angle_gamma   90.00
#
_symmetry.space_group_name_H-M   'P 1'
#
loop_
_entity.id
_entity.type
_entity.pdbx_description
1 polymer ?
#
loop_
_entity_poly.entity_id
_entity_poly.type
_entity_poly.pdbx_seq_one_letter_code
_entity_poly.pdbx_strand_id
1 'polypeptide(L)'
;MTQPLKTLINADSLDFALRHITTYYDTDFFPRAEEFLAIGHLWDEVKQYILESDLDHILSAPPLVEPWPKTRSGFRIVHRPEPLDSIVYAALAKTIASSVETARASPEVACSYRISESDRSFLADGSGFNVYRERCENLSADFQFVLSADISDFYNKIYLHRLQNAIQTATDAPREYRAESSIS
;
A
#
# COMPACT_ATOMS: atom_id res chain seq x y z
N MET A 1 -15.56 -20.47 1.12
CA MET A 1 -16.46 -19.49 1.76
C MET A 1 -15.72 -18.16 1.76
N THR A 2 -16.16 -17.22 0.95
CA THR A 2 -15.61 -15.85 0.91
C THR A 2 -15.91 -15.20 2.26
N GLN A 3 -14.89 -14.81 3.03
CA GLN A 3 -15.15 -14.11 4.29
C GLN A 3 -15.77 -12.74 3.98
N PRO A 4 -16.81 -12.31 4.71
CA PRO A 4 -17.38 -10.99 4.52
C PRO A 4 -16.34 -9.92 4.87
N LEU A 5 -16.13 -8.94 4.00
CA LEU A 5 -15.10 -7.91 4.15
C LEU A 5 -15.27 -7.02 5.40
N LYS A 6 -16.45 -7.05 6.03
CA LYS A 6 -16.69 -6.49 7.37
C LYS A 6 -15.71 -7.01 8.43
N THR A 7 -15.11 -8.19 8.22
CA THR A 7 -14.07 -8.73 9.11
C THR A 7 -12.66 -8.29 8.75
N LEU A 8 -12.45 -7.58 7.63
CA LEU A 8 -11.14 -7.20 7.10
C LEU A 8 -10.78 -5.72 7.31
N ILE A 9 -11.76 -4.86 7.59
CA ILE A 9 -11.55 -3.44 7.88
C ILE A 9 -12.06 -3.14 9.29
N ASN A 10 -11.34 -2.31 10.05
CA ASN A 10 -11.76 -1.84 11.36
C ASN A 10 -11.68 -0.31 11.42
N ALA A 11 -12.23 0.27 12.49
CA ALA A 11 -12.26 1.72 12.67
C ALA A 11 -10.86 2.34 12.64
N ASP A 12 -9.87 1.70 13.27
CA ASP A 12 -8.49 2.20 13.33
C ASP A 12 -7.83 2.25 11.95
N SER A 13 -8.08 1.25 11.09
CA SER A 13 -7.53 1.23 9.73
C SER A 13 -8.17 2.28 8.83
N LEU A 14 -9.45 2.59 9.04
CA LEU A 14 -10.13 3.70 8.36
C LEU A 14 -9.62 5.07 8.83
N ASP A 15 -9.48 5.25 10.14
CA ASP A 15 -8.94 6.49 10.72
C ASP A 15 -7.51 6.73 10.23
N PHE A 16 -6.69 5.68 10.18
CA PHE A 16 -5.37 5.73 9.55
C PHE A 16 -5.45 6.11 8.07
N ALA A 17 -6.33 5.48 7.29
CA ALA A 17 -6.44 5.72 5.85
C ALA A 17 -6.79 7.18 5.54
N LEU A 18 -7.75 7.76 6.24
CA LEU A 18 -8.09 9.17 6.07
C LEU A 18 -6.91 10.07 6.42
N ARG A 19 -6.23 9.82 7.55
CA ARG A 19 -5.04 10.58 7.97
C ARG A 19 -3.90 10.46 6.95
N HIS A 20 -3.71 9.28 6.38
CA HIS A 20 -2.71 9.03 5.36
C HIS A 20 -2.98 9.87 4.10
N ILE A 21 -4.17 9.71 3.51
CA ILE A 21 -4.56 10.40 2.27
C ILE A 21 -4.57 11.91 2.46
N THR A 22 -5.05 12.41 3.60
CA THR A 22 -5.05 13.86 3.88
C THR A 22 -3.65 14.44 4.04
N THR A 23 -2.66 13.63 4.42
CA THR A 23 -1.25 14.04 4.59
C THR A 23 -0.45 13.90 3.30
N TYR A 24 -0.64 12.80 2.56
CA TYR A 24 0.23 12.39 1.45
C TYR A 24 -0.47 12.34 0.09
N TYR A 25 -1.76 12.67 0.04
CA TYR A 25 -2.65 12.50 -1.12
C TYR A 25 -2.94 11.03 -1.44
N ASP A 26 -3.97 10.80 -2.25
CA ASP A 26 -4.35 9.51 -2.80
C ASP A 26 -3.51 9.12 -4.04
N THR A 27 -2.88 10.11 -4.67
CA THR A 27 -2.11 9.97 -5.91
C THR A 27 -1.12 11.10 -6.11
N ASP A 28 0.02 10.79 -6.71
CA ASP A 28 1.03 11.78 -7.11
C ASP A 28 0.75 12.41 -8.48
N PHE A 29 -0.26 11.92 -9.21
CA PHE A 29 -0.54 12.32 -10.59
C PHE A 29 -1.61 13.40 -10.72
N PHE A 30 -2.56 13.42 -9.78
CA PHE A 30 -3.72 14.30 -9.84
C PHE A 30 -3.69 15.30 -8.67
N PRO A 31 -4.28 16.49 -8.85
CA PRO A 31 -4.57 17.35 -7.71
C PRO A 31 -5.44 16.62 -6.69
N ARG A 32 -5.26 16.95 -5.41
CA ARG A 32 -6.11 16.43 -4.33
C ARG A 32 -7.58 16.68 -4.63
N ALA A 33 -8.38 15.63 -4.49
CA ALA A 33 -9.84 15.74 -4.55
C ALA A 33 -10.35 16.59 -3.37
N GLU A 34 -11.16 17.62 -3.63
CA GLU A 34 -11.76 18.46 -2.58
C GLU A 34 -12.76 17.67 -1.73
N GLU A 35 -13.30 16.59 -2.30
CA GLU A 35 -14.19 15.62 -1.65
C GLU A 35 -13.58 15.05 -0.37
N PHE A 36 -12.25 14.89 -0.29
CA PHE A 36 -11.60 14.45 0.96
C PHE A 36 -11.78 15.44 2.11
N LEU A 37 -11.95 16.74 1.83
CA LEU A 37 -12.26 17.75 2.86
C LEU A 37 -13.71 17.59 3.34
N ALA A 38 -14.65 17.40 2.42
CA ALA A 38 -16.06 17.17 2.75
C ALA A 38 -16.25 15.88 3.54
N ILE A 39 -15.60 14.78 3.11
CA ILE A 39 -15.58 13.50 3.83
C ILE A 39 -15.00 13.69 5.24
N GLY A 40 -13.89 14.44 5.37
CA GLY A 40 -13.29 14.73 6.67
C GLY A 40 -14.24 15.49 7.62
N HIS A 41 -15.14 16.33 7.10
CA HIS A 41 -16.10 17.07 7.92
C HIS A 41 -17.21 16.18 8.49
N LEU A 42 -17.62 15.15 7.75
CA LEU A 42 -18.65 14.18 8.15
C LEU A 42 -18.05 12.80 8.48
N TRP A 43 -16.80 12.78 8.95
CA TRP A 43 -16.02 11.54 8.97
C TRP A 43 -16.65 10.44 9.84
N ASP A 44 -17.21 10.78 10.99
CA ASP A 44 -17.82 9.77 11.86
C ASP A 44 -19.02 9.07 11.19
N GLU A 45 -19.83 9.83 10.44
CA GLU A 45 -20.97 9.30 9.68
C GLU A 45 -20.50 8.43 8.51
N VAL A 46 -19.50 8.90 7.76
CA VAL A 46 -18.91 8.16 6.63
C VAL A 46 -18.25 6.88 7.12
N LYS A 47 -17.47 6.95 8.19
CA LYS A 47 -16.82 5.78 8.82
C LYS A 47 -17.85 4.76 9.26
N GLN A 48 -18.93 5.20 9.93
CA GLN A 48 -19.98 4.29 10.34
C GLN A 48 -20.69 3.65 9.14
N TYR A 49 -20.99 4.44 8.11
CA TYR A 49 -21.55 3.93 6.86
C TYR A 49 -20.65 2.85 6.22
N ILE A 50 -19.33 3.07 6.15
CA ILE A 50 -18.37 2.08 5.62
C ILE A 50 -18.38 0.81 6.48
N LEU A 51 -18.34 0.95 7.80
CA LEU A 51 -18.30 -0.19 8.74
C LEU A 51 -19.60 -1.00 8.72
N GLU A 52 -20.73 -0.39 8.40
CA GLU A 52 -22.04 -1.03 8.34
C GLU A 52 -22.36 -1.64 6.97
N SER A 53 -21.73 -1.16 5.91
CA SER A 53 -21.97 -1.58 4.52
C SER A 53 -21.09 -2.77 4.09
N ASP A 54 -21.50 -3.48 3.03
CA ASP A 54 -20.64 -4.45 2.33
C ASP A 54 -19.79 -3.74 1.27
N LEU A 55 -18.56 -4.20 0.99
CA LEU A 55 -17.70 -3.50 0.03
C LEU A 55 -18.29 -3.43 -1.38
N ASP A 56 -19.06 -4.42 -1.82
CA ASP A 56 -19.72 -4.39 -3.13
C ASP A 56 -20.72 -3.23 -3.26
N HIS A 57 -21.17 -2.68 -2.12
CA HIS A 57 -22.02 -1.49 -2.07
C HIS A 57 -21.24 -0.18 -1.93
N ILE A 58 -20.00 -0.24 -1.43
CA ILE A 58 -19.15 0.95 -1.22
C ILE A 58 -18.30 1.23 -2.46
N LEU A 59 -17.74 0.17 -3.06
CA LEU A 59 -16.87 0.24 -4.22
C LEU A 59 -17.66 0.74 -5.42
N SER A 60 -17.17 1.84 -5.98
CA SER A 60 -17.91 2.65 -6.93
C SER A 60 -17.57 2.31 -8.40
N ALA A 61 -17.90 3.26 -9.29
CA ALA A 61 -17.67 3.19 -10.73
C ALA A 61 -16.19 2.92 -11.08
N PRO A 62 -15.90 2.51 -12.34
CA PRO A 62 -14.53 2.38 -12.81
C PRO A 62 -13.72 3.67 -12.55
N PRO A 63 -12.44 3.57 -12.14
CA PRO A 63 -11.62 4.74 -11.86
C PRO A 63 -11.47 5.60 -13.12
N LEU A 64 -11.25 6.90 -12.94
CA LEU A 64 -10.81 7.76 -14.05
C LEU A 64 -9.47 7.24 -14.57
N VAL A 65 -9.34 7.12 -15.89
CA VAL A 65 -8.15 6.59 -16.55
C VAL A 65 -7.59 7.61 -17.52
N GLU A 66 -6.33 8.01 -17.34
CA GLU A 66 -5.67 9.00 -18.20
C GLU A 66 -4.26 8.57 -18.62
N PRO A 67 -3.82 8.94 -19.84
CA PRO A 67 -2.44 8.77 -20.26
C PRO A 67 -1.55 9.90 -19.70
N TRP A 68 -0.57 9.55 -18.86
CA TRP A 68 0.38 10.49 -18.30
C TRP A 68 1.75 10.41 -18.99
N PRO A 69 2.36 11.53 -19.42
CA PRO A 69 3.62 11.50 -20.16
C PRO A 69 4.78 10.99 -19.29
N LYS A 70 5.67 10.20 -19.91
CA LYS A 70 6.97 9.81 -19.31
C LYS A 70 8.03 10.85 -19.66
N THR A 71 9.04 11.01 -18.80
CA THR A 71 10.12 11.98 -18.96
C THR A 71 10.96 11.79 -20.22
N ARG A 72 11.08 10.57 -20.75
CA ARG A 72 11.88 10.27 -21.96
C ARG A 72 11.03 10.11 -23.21
N SER A 73 10.06 9.20 -23.21
CA SER A 73 9.07 9.05 -24.29
C SER A 73 7.91 8.14 -23.87
N GLY A 74 6.78 8.29 -24.55
CA GLY A 74 5.57 7.49 -24.34
C GLY A 74 4.75 7.91 -23.13
N PHE A 75 3.71 7.13 -22.85
CA PHE A 75 2.76 7.38 -21.79
C PHE A 75 2.75 6.22 -20.79
N ARG A 76 2.32 6.50 -19.56
CA ARG A 76 1.87 5.50 -18.60
C ARG A 76 0.38 5.72 -18.37
N ILE A 77 -0.38 4.65 -18.20
CA ILE A 77 -1.79 4.79 -17.83
C ILE A 77 -1.84 5.00 -16.32
N VAL A 78 -2.50 6.08 -15.90
CA VAL A 78 -2.73 6.39 -14.49
C VAL A 78 -4.21 6.26 -14.18
N HIS A 79 -4.51 5.77 -12.98
CA HIS A 79 -5.86 5.57 -12.50
C HIS A 79 -6.08 6.49 -11.30
N ARG A 80 -7.25 7.12 -11.25
CA ARG A 80 -7.74 7.83 -10.07
C ARG A 80 -9.01 7.14 -9.58
N PRO A 81 -8.94 6.35 -8.50
CA PRO A 81 -10.12 5.81 -7.84
C PRO A 81 -11.00 6.94 -7.28
N GLU A 82 -12.26 6.63 -7.01
CA GLU A 82 -13.11 7.56 -6.27
C GLU A 82 -12.55 7.80 -4.85
N PRO A 83 -12.85 8.95 -4.21
CA PRO A 83 -12.31 9.27 -2.89
C PRO A 83 -12.63 8.20 -1.83
N LEU A 84 -13.86 7.66 -1.85
CA LEU A 84 -14.28 6.63 -0.91
C LEU A 84 -13.54 5.31 -1.16
N ASP A 85 -13.39 4.92 -2.42
CA ASP A 85 -12.63 3.73 -2.83
C ASP A 85 -11.16 3.84 -2.41
N SER A 86 -10.57 5.04 -2.52
CA SER A 86 -9.20 5.32 -2.09
C SER A 86 -9.02 5.11 -0.58
N ILE A 87 -9.98 5.58 0.23
CA ILE A 87 -9.99 5.38 1.68
C ILE A 87 -10.10 3.89 2.02
N VAL A 88 -11.04 3.18 1.40
CA VAL A 88 -11.25 1.74 1.61
C VAL A 88 -10.01 0.95 1.22
N TYR A 89 -9.41 1.26 0.07
CA TYR A 89 -8.20 0.59 -0.42
C TYR A 89 -7.01 0.80 0.51
N ALA A 90 -6.79 2.03 0.98
CA ALA A 90 -5.76 2.32 1.97
C ALA A 90 -6.03 1.62 3.31
N ALA A 91 -7.28 1.55 3.76
CA ALA A 91 -7.63 0.85 5.00
C ALA A 91 -7.38 -0.66 4.89
N LEU A 92 -7.71 -1.29 3.76
CA LEU A 92 -7.40 -2.70 3.49
C LEU A 92 -5.90 -2.96 3.45
N ALA A 93 -5.14 -2.10 2.77
CA ALA A 93 -3.68 -2.18 2.73
C ALA A 93 -3.09 -2.10 4.13
N LYS A 94 -3.61 -1.20 4.98
CA LYS A 94 -3.22 -1.06 6.39
C LYS A 94 -3.46 -2.35 7.18
N THR A 95 -4.57 -3.05 6.97
CA THR A 95 -4.86 -4.29 7.72
C THR A 95 -3.81 -5.39 7.49
N ILE A 96 -3.21 -5.45 6.30
CA ILE A 96 -2.23 -6.49 5.93
C ILE A 96 -0.78 -6.01 5.97
N ALA A 97 -0.54 -4.72 6.24
CA ALA A 97 0.75 -4.07 6.06
C ALA A 97 1.88 -4.76 6.85
N SER A 98 1.71 -4.98 8.15
CA SER A 98 2.67 -5.70 9.00
C SER A 98 2.94 -7.15 8.55
N SER A 99 1.90 -7.89 8.16
CA SER A 99 2.03 -9.26 7.64
C SER A 99 2.85 -9.30 6.36
N VAL A 100 2.55 -8.40 5.41
CA VAL A 100 3.30 -8.27 4.17
C VAL A 100 4.75 -7.91 4.46
N GLU A 101 5.00 -6.94 5.34
CA GLU A 101 6.35 -6.49 5.69
C GLU A 101 7.20 -7.61 6.31
N THR A 102 6.60 -8.42 7.18
CA THR A 102 7.25 -9.57 7.83
C THR A 102 7.64 -10.65 6.83
N ALA A 103 6.83 -10.87 5.80
CA ALA A 103 7.08 -11.86 4.76
C ALA A 103 8.13 -11.42 3.71
N ARG A 104 8.57 -10.16 3.72
CA ARG A 104 9.53 -9.65 2.74
C ARG A 104 10.95 -10.12 3.04
N ALA A 105 11.73 -10.31 1.97
CA ALA A 105 13.17 -10.49 2.07
C ALA A 105 13.83 -9.31 2.81
N SER A 106 15.04 -9.53 3.33
CA SER A 106 15.76 -8.50 4.08
C SER A 106 15.97 -7.22 3.23
N PRO A 107 16.06 -6.03 3.86
CA PRO A 107 16.26 -4.77 3.15
C PRO A 107 17.52 -4.75 2.28
N GLU A 108 18.52 -5.55 2.62
CA GLU A 108 19.77 -5.68 1.88
C GLU A 108 19.64 -6.51 0.60
N VAL A 109 18.64 -7.38 0.53
CA VAL A 109 18.30 -8.17 -0.66
C VAL A 109 17.25 -7.43 -1.49
N ALA A 110 16.16 -7.02 -0.85
CA ALA A 110 15.09 -6.25 -1.45
C ALA A 110 15.17 -4.79 -0.98
N CYS A 111 16.06 -4.02 -1.64
CA CYS A 111 16.36 -2.60 -1.36
C CYS A 111 15.21 -1.63 -1.74
N SER A 112 13.98 -1.98 -1.39
CA SER A 112 12.74 -1.27 -1.70
C SER A 112 12.23 -0.54 -0.45
N TYR A 113 11.27 0.38 -0.62
CA TYR A 113 10.65 1.08 0.51
C TYR A 113 10.09 0.08 1.52
N ARG A 114 10.37 0.30 2.80
CA ARG A 114 9.91 -0.58 3.89
C ARG A 114 8.63 -0.06 4.50
N ILE A 115 7.74 -0.96 4.86
CA ILE A 115 6.51 -0.60 5.56
C ILE A 115 6.87 -0.37 7.02
N SER A 116 6.51 0.79 7.55
CA SER A 116 6.52 1.06 8.98
C SER A 116 5.22 1.74 9.32
N GLU A 117 4.45 1.07 10.17
CA GLU A 117 3.15 1.56 10.60
C GLU A 117 3.33 2.72 11.59
N SER A 118 3.48 3.93 11.06
CA SER A 118 3.32 5.14 11.86
C SER A 118 1.85 5.53 11.96
N ASP A 119 1.57 6.66 12.59
CA ASP A 119 0.22 7.16 12.80
C ASP A 119 -0.47 7.61 11.49
N ARG A 120 0.30 7.93 10.45
CA ARG A 120 -0.20 8.43 9.16
C ARG A 120 0.57 7.97 7.93
N SER A 121 1.76 7.39 8.05
CA SER A 121 2.56 6.92 6.91
C SER A 121 2.54 5.40 6.83
N PHE A 122 2.55 4.87 5.60
CA PHE A 122 2.87 3.46 5.36
C PHE A 122 4.37 3.20 5.40
N LEU A 123 5.20 4.20 5.08
CA LEU A 123 6.59 3.98 4.73
C LEU A 123 7.53 4.45 5.84
N ALA A 124 8.58 3.65 6.06
CA ALA A 124 9.71 4.00 6.91
C ALA A 124 10.65 5.00 6.21
N ASP A 125 11.16 5.96 6.97
CA ASP A 125 12.19 6.88 6.51
C ASP A 125 13.51 6.13 6.19
N GLY A 126 14.27 6.64 5.22
CA GLY A 126 15.63 6.18 4.93
C GLY A 126 15.76 4.84 4.18
N SER A 127 14.66 4.26 3.69
CA SER A 127 14.68 3.04 2.87
C SER A 127 14.76 3.32 1.35
N GLY A 128 15.04 2.28 0.54
CA GLY A 128 14.98 2.37 -0.93
C GLY A 128 16.34 2.59 -1.61
N PHE A 129 16.42 3.61 -2.47
CA PHE A 129 17.53 3.80 -3.41
C PHE A 129 18.91 3.98 -2.75
N ASN A 130 18.96 4.64 -1.59
CA ASN A 130 20.22 4.80 -0.85
C ASN A 130 20.77 3.45 -0.38
N VAL A 131 19.90 2.59 0.17
CA VAL A 131 20.27 1.22 0.59
C VAL A 131 20.73 0.42 -0.62
N TYR A 132 20.02 0.51 -1.75
CA TYR A 132 20.42 -0.15 -3.00
C TYR A 132 21.85 0.26 -3.43
N ARG A 133 22.13 1.56 -3.47
CA ARG A 133 23.43 2.10 -3.86
C ARG A 133 24.55 1.60 -2.95
N GLU A 134 24.33 1.67 -1.63
CA GLU A 134 25.31 1.21 -0.65
C GLU A 134 25.56 -0.31 -0.76
N ARG A 135 24.52 -1.13 -0.98
CA ARG A 135 24.72 -2.58 -1.20
C ARG A 135 25.46 -2.87 -2.50
N CYS A 136 25.19 -2.15 -3.57
CA CYS A 136 25.95 -2.28 -4.81
C CYS A 136 27.42 -1.90 -4.62
N GLU A 137 27.71 -0.80 -3.93
CA GLU A 137 29.09 -0.35 -3.63
C GLU A 137 29.83 -1.43 -2.82
N ASN A 138 29.21 -1.97 -1.76
CA ASN A 138 29.79 -3.02 -0.95
C ASN A 138 30.06 -4.32 -1.74
N LEU A 139 29.07 -4.81 -2.49
CA LEU A 139 29.19 -6.06 -3.25
C LEU A 139 30.19 -5.95 -4.41
N SER A 140 30.45 -4.74 -4.92
CA SER A 140 31.43 -4.54 -6.00
C SER A 140 32.87 -4.89 -5.59
N ALA A 141 33.16 -4.94 -4.29
CA ALA A 141 34.47 -5.39 -3.78
C ALA A 141 34.70 -6.90 -4.02
N ASP A 142 33.64 -7.69 -3.98
CA ASP A 142 33.70 -9.15 -4.05
C ASP A 142 33.27 -9.70 -5.42
N PHE A 143 32.43 -8.97 -6.16
CA PHE A 143 31.84 -9.41 -7.42
C PHE A 143 32.21 -8.47 -8.58
N GLN A 144 32.83 -9.03 -9.61
CA GLN A 144 33.29 -8.27 -10.80
C GLN A 144 32.19 -8.00 -11.84
N PHE A 145 31.06 -8.73 -11.77
CA PHE A 145 30.02 -8.67 -12.77
C PHE A 145 28.66 -8.38 -12.14
N VAL A 146 27.83 -7.60 -12.85
CA VAL A 146 26.47 -7.26 -12.44
C VAL A 146 25.49 -7.78 -13.48
N LEU A 147 24.47 -8.52 -13.01
CA LEU A 147 23.29 -8.82 -13.80
C LEU A 147 22.26 -7.71 -13.61
N SER A 148 21.88 -7.04 -14.70
CA SER A 148 20.83 -6.03 -14.69
C SER A 148 19.64 -6.50 -15.51
N ALA A 149 18.44 -6.35 -14.94
CA ALA A 149 17.18 -6.68 -15.58
C ALA A 149 16.15 -5.59 -15.28
N ASP A 150 15.28 -5.32 -16.26
CA ASP A 150 14.15 -4.39 -16.15
C ASP A 150 12.84 -5.12 -16.49
N ILE A 151 11.76 -4.79 -15.77
CA ILE A 151 10.43 -5.33 -16.04
C ILE A 151 9.58 -4.25 -16.68
N SER A 152 9.46 -4.31 -18.01
CA SER A 152 8.67 -3.35 -18.76
C SER A 152 7.17 -3.53 -18.50
N ASP A 153 6.54 -2.43 -18.10
CA ASP A 153 5.09 -2.33 -17.86
C ASP A 153 4.57 -3.24 -16.74
N PHE A 154 5.29 -3.23 -15.61
CA PHE A 154 5.05 -4.11 -14.45
C PHE A 154 3.58 -4.18 -14.00
N TYR A 155 2.94 -3.03 -13.75
CA TYR A 155 1.58 -2.98 -13.20
C TYR A 155 0.54 -3.58 -14.16
N ASN A 156 0.66 -3.35 -15.46
CA ASN A 156 -0.26 -3.90 -16.45
C ASN A 156 -0.07 -5.42 -16.67
N LYS A 157 1.07 -5.97 -16.24
CA LYS A 157 1.43 -7.38 -16.43
C LYS A 157 1.43 -8.20 -15.14
N ILE A 158 1.04 -7.61 -14.02
CA ILE A 158 1.00 -8.34 -12.74
C ILE A 158 -0.13 -9.39 -12.78
N TYR A 159 0.23 -10.66 -12.56
CA TYR A 159 -0.75 -11.74 -12.57
C TYR A 159 -1.45 -11.81 -11.21
N LEU A 160 -2.75 -11.49 -11.18
CA LEU A 160 -3.53 -11.35 -9.94
C LEU A 160 -3.48 -12.60 -9.06
N HIS A 161 -3.51 -13.80 -9.62
CA HIS A 161 -3.42 -15.04 -8.85
C HIS A 161 -2.07 -15.19 -8.12
N ARG A 162 -0.96 -14.69 -8.70
CA ARG A 162 0.34 -14.69 -7.99
C ARG A 162 0.33 -13.70 -6.83
N LEU A 163 -0.28 -12.53 -7.04
CA LEU A 163 -0.43 -11.53 -5.98
C LEU A 163 -1.30 -12.06 -4.84
N GLN A 164 -2.43 -12.68 -5.15
CA GLN A 164 -3.32 -13.33 -4.18
C GLN A 164 -2.58 -14.38 -3.35
N ASN A 165 -1.84 -15.28 -4.00
CA ASN A 165 -1.05 -16.30 -3.29
C ASN A 165 0.02 -15.70 -2.38
N ALA A 166 0.70 -14.64 -2.82
CA ALA A 166 1.70 -13.96 -2.02
C ALA A 166 1.09 -13.28 -0.79
N ILE A 167 -0.05 -12.61 -0.95
CA ILE A 167 -0.80 -12.01 0.18
C ILE A 167 -1.25 -13.10 1.14
N GLN A 168 -1.89 -14.17 0.64
CA GLN A 168 -2.36 -15.29 1.46
C GLN A 168 -1.21 -15.89 2.28
N THR A 169 -0.06 -16.12 1.63
CA THR A 169 1.14 -16.64 2.29
C THR A 169 1.63 -15.72 3.41
N ALA A 170 1.60 -14.40 3.18
CA ALA A 170 2.01 -13.42 4.18
C ALA A 170 1.03 -13.29 5.35
N THR A 171 -0.27 -13.44 5.10
CA THR A 171 -1.32 -13.28 6.12
C THR A 171 -1.61 -14.56 6.91
N ASP A 172 -1.38 -15.74 6.33
CA ASP A 172 -1.58 -17.04 6.98
C ASP A 172 -0.36 -17.48 7.81
N ALA A 173 0.80 -16.84 7.62
CA ALA A 173 1.96 -17.09 8.47
C ALA A 173 1.55 -16.89 9.94
N PRO A 174 1.84 -17.85 10.84
CA PRO A 174 1.44 -17.74 12.24
C PRO A 174 1.98 -16.43 12.80
N ARG A 175 1.06 -15.56 13.27
CA ARG A 175 1.41 -14.34 13.99
C ARG A 175 2.25 -14.76 15.19
N GLU A 176 3.57 -14.59 15.11
CA GLU A 176 4.42 -14.80 16.28
C GLU A 176 3.83 -13.98 17.43
N TYR A 177 3.62 -14.67 18.54
CA TYR A 177 3.00 -14.18 19.76
C TYR A 177 3.65 -12.84 20.11
N ARG A 178 2.91 -11.73 19.96
CA ARG A 178 3.30 -10.44 20.55
C ARG A 178 3.38 -10.71 22.05
N ALA A 179 4.60 -10.89 22.56
CA ALA A 179 4.84 -10.94 23.97
C ALA A 179 4.31 -9.64 24.56
N GLU A 180 3.18 -9.72 25.26
CA GLU A 180 2.75 -8.71 26.20
C GLU A 180 3.91 -8.51 27.17
N SER A 181 4.71 -7.48 26.93
CA SER A 181 5.60 -6.93 27.94
C SER A 181 4.75 -6.08 28.86
N SER A 182 3.99 -6.78 29.71
CA SER A 182 3.32 -6.22 30.88
C SER A 182 4.02 -6.76 32.12
N ILE A 183 4.61 -5.81 32.87
CA ILE A 183 4.97 -5.87 34.30
C ILE A 183 6.28 -6.64 34.58
N SER A 184 7.33 -6.06 35.17
CA SER A 184 7.39 -5.06 36.26
C SER A 184 8.40 -3.94 36.04
#